data_AF-A0A812S2H7-F1
#
_entry.id   AF-A0A812S2H7-F1
#
_cell.length_a   1.000
_cell.length_b   1.000
_cell.length_c   1.000
_cell.angle_alpha   90.00
_cell.angle_beta   90.00
_cell.angle_gamma   90.00
#
_symmetry.space_group_name_H-M   'P 1'
#
loop_
_entity.id
_entity.type
_entity.pdbx_description
1 polymer ?
#
loop_
_entity_poly.entity_id
_entity_poly.type
_entity_poly.pdbx_seq_one_letter_code
_entity_poly.pdbx_strand_id
1 'polypeptide(L)'
;MDKKRPVADLDNVPNKRRFRVDALDLFVSGDVSGMRAQRLFHHAALAGSAHVQDLAKPEGCKNSHRDLLRKALKSSLWPKPYETEVLGWDVKSGTEKTMRLAYYLPHEMVHAMLQVSESSDIVALQEETLPSRQDLLEHLRGFETQFGLRDVVALGLWMDGVPFNHDRSQSLECISMNFPSLPKEYQQRLTPEQFLQRQRDEGHEPSVLFSSPGFKSTCCKWDWLHAVDLGISQDFLGACFKHVAETYMPGASFNGQCNELFKQMQTFYKRVEAEDRLNTLTPGMLQKDKKAKKRSWPKLRAKAGETRALVPFCRELVEKYCVTDSDMEVTMRRAARVLESCYDCLHDSVWKREALEARARRFAVLFVKLTSLPEQKLFRAKPKLHAFLEIAASPANPRRTWSYRDESFGHTLSKHAVRRGGEFSMLGVSRAMLQKFAASNPKPPLLRASSVKKRLQTVLY
;
A
#
# COMPACT_ATOMS: atom_id res chain seq x y z
N MET A 1 -13.67 -13.10 2.82
CA MET A 1 -12.94 -14.37 2.58
C MET A 1 -11.47 -14.04 2.49
N ASP A 2 -10.67 -14.69 3.32
CA ASP A 2 -9.25 -14.40 3.52
C ASP A 2 -8.44 -14.71 2.27
N LYS A 3 -7.70 -13.72 1.76
CA LYS A 3 -6.58 -13.97 0.86
C LYS A 3 -5.66 -14.98 1.58
N LYS A 4 -5.58 -16.21 1.07
CA LYS A 4 -4.61 -17.19 1.57
C LYS A 4 -3.23 -16.56 1.38
N ARG A 5 -2.53 -16.34 2.49
CA ARG A 5 -1.16 -15.85 2.46
C ARG A 5 -0.33 -16.81 1.59
N PRO A 6 0.54 -16.33 0.69
CA PRO A 6 1.50 -17.21 0.05
C PRO A 6 2.28 -17.92 1.15
N VAL A 7 2.31 -19.26 1.08
CA VAL A 7 3.05 -20.09 2.03
C VAL A 7 4.50 -19.63 2.00
N ALA A 8 5.13 -19.51 3.17
CA ALA A 8 6.53 -19.13 3.25
C ALA A 8 7.38 -20.04 2.34
N ASP A 9 8.28 -19.45 1.57
CA ASP A 9 9.26 -20.18 0.77
C ASP A 9 10.25 -20.87 1.73
N LEU A 10 10.05 -22.17 1.95
CA LEU A 10 10.84 -23.00 2.86
C LEU A 10 11.98 -23.75 2.16
N ASP A 11 12.26 -23.45 0.89
CA ASP A 11 13.26 -24.20 0.11
C ASP A 11 14.66 -24.08 0.73
N ASN A 12 14.96 -22.93 1.34
CA ASN A 12 16.22 -22.67 2.04
C ASN A 12 16.19 -23.05 3.53
N VAL A 13 15.07 -23.60 4.03
CA VAL A 13 14.94 -24.03 5.43
C VAL A 13 15.20 -25.53 5.54
N PRO A 14 16.16 -25.97 6.37
CA PRO A 14 16.42 -27.40 6.58
C PRO A 14 15.13 -28.15 6.96
N ASN A 15 14.90 -29.32 6.36
CA ASN A 15 13.65 -30.10 6.52
C ASN A 15 13.19 -30.24 7.98
N LYS A 16 14.13 -30.52 8.89
CA LYS A 16 13.85 -30.69 10.32
C LYS A 16 13.31 -29.42 11.02
N ARG A 17 13.46 -28.23 10.42
CA ARG A 17 13.04 -26.94 10.99
C ARG A 17 11.77 -26.37 10.33
N ARG A 18 11.30 -26.94 9.22
CA ARG A 18 10.18 -26.41 8.43
C ARG A 18 8.91 -26.24 9.26
N PHE A 19 8.50 -27.27 10.00
CA PHE A 19 7.34 -27.19 10.90
C PHE A 19 7.46 -26.05 11.93
N ARG A 20 8.66 -25.86 12.51
CA ARG A 20 8.89 -24.78 13.48
C ARG A 20 8.63 -23.42 12.84
N VAL A 21 9.14 -23.21 11.64
CA VAL A 21 9.00 -21.95 10.89
C VAL A 21 7.53 -21.70 10.55
N ASP A 22 6.82 -22.69 10.00
CA ASP A 22 5.40 -22.54 9.63
C ASP A 22 4.51 -22.28 10.83
N ALA A 23 4.68 -23.03 11.92
CA ALA A 23 3.86 -22.86 13.11
C ALA A 23 4.13 -21.51 13.81
N LEU A 24 5.38 -21.01 13.77
CA LEU A 24 5.71 -19.66 14.22
C LEU A 24 5.12 -18.60 13.29
N ASP A 25 5.15 -18.81 11.97
CA ASP A 25 4.58 -17.89 11.00
C ASP A 25 3.08 -17.70 11.23
N LEU A 26 2.32 -18.79 11.43
CA LEU A 26 0.90 -18.76 11.78
C LEU A 26 0.61 -18.01 13.10
N PHE A 27 1.54 -18.08 14.06
CA PHE A 27 1.41 -17.35 15.33
C PHE A 27 1.68 -15.86 15.14
N VAL A 28 2.78 -15.51 14.48
CA VAL A 28 3.22 -14.12 14.32
C VAL A 28 2.29 -13.35 13.37
N SER A 29 1.75 -14.02 12.35
CA SER A 29 0.72 -13.48 11.45
C SER A 29 -0.61 -13.21 12.14
N GLY A 30 -0.81 -13.76 13.34
CA GLY A 30 -2.05 -13.68 14.08
C GLY A 30 -3.14 -14.62 13.57
N ASP A 31 -2.82 -15.63 12.74
CA ASP A 31 -3.79 -16.63 12.27
C ASP A 31 -4.24 -17.53 13.44
N VAL A 32 -3.30 -17.92 14.31
CA VAL A 32 -3.58 -18.68 15.54
C VAL A 32 -3.23 -17.89 16.81
N SER A 33 -3.92 -18.17 17.91
CA SER A 33 -3.58 -17.59 19.22
C SER A 33 -2.28 -18.18 19.76
N GLY A 34 -1.60 -17.47 20.66
CA GLY A 34 -0.40 -17.99 21.34
C GLY A 34 -0.66 -19.31 22.08
N MET A 35 -1.84 -19.48 22.67
CA MET A 35 -2.25 -20.75 23.29
C MET A 35 -2.37 -21.87 22.26
N ARG A 36 -3.01 -21.61 21.12
CA ARG A 36 -3.17 -22.62 20.07
C ARG A 36 -1.82 -22.98 19.45
N ALA A 37 -0.96 -22.00 19.18
CA ALA A 37 0.39 -22.22 18.67
C ALA A 37 1.24 -23.05 19.64
N GLN A 38 1.21 -22.73 20.94
CA GLN A 38 1.94 -23.50 21.95
C GLN A 38 1.46 -24.94 22.04
N ARG A 39 0.15 -25.19 21.94
CA ARG A 39 -0.41 -26.53 21.87
C ARG A 39 0.04 -27.29 20.63
N LEU A 40 0.14 -26.63 19.47
CA LEU A 40 0.69 -27.24 18.25
C LEU A 40 2.15 -27.67 18.47
N PHE A 41 2.98 -26.82 19.09
CA PHE A 41 4.36 -27.19 19.42
C PHE A 41 4.44 -28.33 20.43
N HIS A 42 3.58 -28.35 21.44
CA HIS A 42 3.51 -29.43 22.42
C HIS A 42 3.21 -30.77 21.76
N HIS A 43 2.17 -30.85 20.93
CA HIS A 43 1.80 -32.09 20.23
C HIS A 43 2.88 -32.53 19.23
N ALA A 44 3.49 -31.58 18.51
CA ALA A 44 4.59 -31.88 17.60
C ALA A 44 5.79 -32.47 18.35
N ALA A 45 6.11 -31.95 19.54
CA ALA A 45 7.17 -32.50 20.38
C ALA A 45 6.86 -33.93 20.85
N LEU A 46 5.62 -34.20 21.29
CA LEU A 46 5.18 -35.56 21.66
C LEU A 46 5.24 -36.53 20.46
N ALA A 47 4.97 -36.03 19.25
CA ALA A 47 5.09 -36.78 18.01
C ALA A 47 6.56 -36.93 17.52
N GLY A 48 7.55 -36.49 18.29
CA GLY A 48 8.97 -36.66 17.95
C GLY A 48 9.53 -35.63 16.97
N SER A 49 8.84 -34.50 16.74
CA SER A 49 9.35 -33.44 15.86
C SER A 49 10.63 -32.81 16.44
N ALA A 50 11.64 -32.61 15.61
CA ALA A 50 12.87 -31.94 16.01
C ALA A 50 12.68 -30.42 16.13
N HIS A 51 13.50 -29.76 16.95
CA HIS A 51 13.60 -28.30 17.05
C HIS A 51 12.30 -27.57 17.48
N VAL A 52 11.45 -28.21 18.27
CA VAL A 52 10.22 -27.59 18.84
C VAL A 52 10.16 -27.64 20.36
N GLN A 53 11.07 -28.37 21.00
CA GLN A 53 11.07 -28.65 22.44
C GLN A 53 11.11 -27.36 23.29
N ASP A 54 11.81 -26.33 22.83
CA ASP A 54 11.91 -25.05 23.53
C ASP A 54 10.64 -24.18 23.43
N LEU A 55 9.71 -24.52 22.53
CA LEU A 55 8.41 -23.88 22.33
C LEU A 55 7.25 -24.71 22.91
N ALA A 56 7.46 -26.02 23.07
CA ALA A 56 6.53 -27.02 23.54
C ALA A 56 6.38 -26.99 25.06
N LYS A 57 5.58 -26.06 25.59
CA LYS A 57 5.16 -26.11 27.01
C LYS A 57 3.87 -26.92 27.19
N PRO A 58 3.66 -27.52 28.37
CA PRO A 58 2.40 -28.19 28.71
C PRO A 58 1.19 -27.27 28.56
N GLU A 59 0.01 -27.86 28.34
CA GLU A 59 -1.24 -27.13 28.28
C GLU A 59 -1.52 -26.34 29.57
N GLY A 60 -2.25 -25.22 29.46
CA GLY A 60 -2.62 -24.39 30.61
C GLY A 60 -1.55 -23.36 31.05
N CYS A 61 -0.42 -23.24 30.35
CA CYS A 61 0.56 -22.21 30.65
C CYS A 61 -0.01 -20.79 30.45
N LYS A 62 -0.07 -20.04 31.56
CA LYS A 62 -0.31 -18.59 31.52
C LYS A 62 0.85 -17.92 30.75
N ASN A 63 0.54 -16.93 29.90
CA ASN A 63 1.52 -16.14 29.11
C ASN A 63 2.14 -16.83 27.87
N SER A 64 1.49 -17.83 27.29
CA SER A 64 1.88 -18.49 26.03
C SER A 64 2.31 -17.53 24.92
N HIS A 65 1.55 -16.46 24.68
CA HIS A 65 1.86 -15.44 23.66
C HIS A 65 3.22 -14.76 23.91
N ARG A 66 3.46 -14.27 25.13
CA ARG A 66 4.71 -13.59 25.50
C ARG A 66 5.91 -14.53 25.34
N ASP A 67 5.76 -15.78 25.77
CA ASP A 67 6.85 -16.74 25.75
C ASP A 67 7.23 -17.15 24.32
N LEU A 68 6.24 -17.40 23.46
CA LEU A 68 6.48 -17.68 22.05
C LEU A 68 7.14 -16.49 21.34
N LEU A 69 6.63 -15.28 21.58
CA LEU A 69 7.19 -14.07 20.96
C LEU A 69 8.64 -13.83 21.40
N ARG A 70 8.95 -14.01 22.69
CA ARG A 70 10.32 -13.95 23.21
C ARG A 70 11.24 -14.96 22.52
N LYS A 71 10.75 -16.17 22.25
CA LYS A 71 11.53 -17.21 21.57
C LYS A 71 11.72 -16.91 20.08
N ALA A 72 10.70 -16.38 19.41
CA ALA A 72 10.79 -15.94 18.03
C ALA A 72 11.79 -14.78 17.85
N LEU A 73 11.83 -13.86 18.81
CA LEU A 73 12.75 -12.73 18.82
C LEU A 73 14.20 -13.08 19.23
N LYS A 74 14.47 -14.29 19.74
CA LYS A 74 15.80 -14.64 20.28
C LYS A 74 16.92 -14.51 19.25
N SER A 75 16.61 -14.74 17.97
CA SER A 75 17.55 -14.60 16.86
C SER A 75 17.34 -13.33 16.04
N SER A 76 16.53 -12.40 16.54
CA SER A 76 16.29 -11.12 15.88
C SER A 76 17.53 -10.25 15.97
N LEU A 77 18.00 -9.74 14.83
CA LEU A 77 19.04 -8.72 14.78
C LEU A 77 18.46 -7.29 14.81
N TRP A 78 17.14 -7.14 14.80
CA TRP A 78 16.51 -5.83 15.00
C TRP A 78 16.75 -5.29 16.41
N PRO A 79 16.84 -3.97 16.57
CA PRO A 79 16.94 -3.34 17.87
C PRO A 79 15.70 -3.62 18.73
N LYS A 80 15.78 -3.27 20.01
CA LYS A 80 14.59 -3.25 20.87
C LYS A 80 13.79 -1.98 20.55
N PRO A 81 12.45 -2.04 20.49
CA PRO A 81 11.65 -0.84 20.32
C PRO A 81 11.91 0.15 21.45
N TYR A 82 12.07 1.43 21.09
CA TYR A 82 12.04 2.53 22.05
C TYR A 82 10.63 2.79 22.49
N GLU A 83 10.49 3.30 23.70
CA GLU A 83 9.21 3.70 24.24
C GLU A 83 9.32 5.13 24.72
N THR A 84 8.48 6.00 24.19
CA THR A 84 8.43 7.40 24.60
C THR A 84 7.00 7.84 24.87
N GLU A 85 6.88 8.96 25.56
CA GLU A 85 5.63 9.67 25.75
C GLU A 85 5.41 10.64 24.59
N VAL A 86 4.23 10.57 24.00
CA VAL A 86 3.79 11.44 22.90
C VAL A 86 2.43 12.03 23.25
N LEU A 87 2.17 13.23 22.74
CA LEU A 87 0.83 13.81 22.80
C LEU A 87 -0.05 13.10 21.79
N GLY A 88 -1.18 12.57 22.24
CA GLY A 88 -2.14 11.86 21.42
C GLY A 88 -3.57 12.35 21.69
N TRP A 89 -4.42 12.29 20.68
CA TRP A 89 -5.83 12.63 20.83
C TRP A 89 -6.63 11.42 21.34
N ASP A 90 -7.19 11.50 22.54
CA ASP A 90 -8.07 10.45 23.07
C ASP A 90 -9.49 10.66 22.55
N VAL A 91 -9.92 9.82 21.62
CA VAL A 91 -11.25 9.90 21.00
C VAL A 91 -12.38 9.79 22.04
N LYS A 92 -12.16 9.05 23.14
CA LYS A 92 -13.20 8.86 24.16
C LYS A 92 -13.44 10.11 25.00
N SER A 93 -12.37 10.79 25.42
CA SER A 93 -12.50 12.04 26.17
C SER A 93 -12.61 13.27 25.27
N GLY A 94 -12.24 13.18 23.99
CA GLY A 94 -12.17 14.32 23.09
C GLY A 94 -11.11 15.34 23.51
N THR A 95 -10.02 14.86 24.13
CA THR A 95 -8.94 15.72 24.64
C THR A 95 -7.59 15.16 24.26
N GLU A 96 -6.60 16.05 24.17
CA GLU A 96 -5.20 15.64 24.08
C GLU A 96 -4.74 15.04 25.42
N LYS A 97 -4.01 13.93 25.34
CA LYS A 97 -3.44 13.23 26.49
C LYS A 97 -2.06 12.73 26.14
N THR A 98 -1.18 12.69 27.14
CA THR A 98 0.08 11.97 27.03
C THR A 98 -0.19 10.47 26.91
N MET A 99 0.32 9.86 25.85
CA MET A 99 0.21 8.43 25.57
C MET A 99 1.63 7.87 25.38
N ARG A 100 1.81 6.59 25.73
CA ARG A 100 3.08 5.90 25.45
C ARG A 100 3.03 5.25 24.09
N LEU A 101 4.09 5.39 23.31
CA LEU A 101 4.25 4.81 21.96
C LEU A 101 5.55 4.00 21.91
N ALA A 102 5.49 2.82 21.27
CA ALA A 102 6.69 2.10 20.88
C ALA A 102 7.04 2.35 19.40
N TYR A 103 8.31 2.54 19.08
CA TYR A 103 8.80 2.81 17.72
C TYR A 103 10.26 2.37 17.58
N TYR A 104 10.75 2.16 16.36
CA TYR A 104 12.18 2.00 16.12
C TYR A 104 12.82 3.36 15.84
N LEU A 105 14.12 3.53 16.09
CA LEU A 105 14.84 4.74 15.68
C LEU A 105 15.48 4.53 14.30
N PRO A 106 15.48 5.55 13.41
CA PRO A 106 15.93 5.36 12.03
C PRO A 106 17.38 4.87 11.97
N HIS A 107 18.23 5.52 12.76
CA HIS A 107 19.66 5.24 12.82
C HIS A 107 19.98 3.87 13.43
N GLU A 108 19.20 3.40 14.41
CA GLU A 108 19.41 2.06 14.98
C GLU A 108 19.03 0.95 13.98
N MET A 109 18.01 1.20 13.17
CA MET A 109 17.63 0.27 12.11
C MET A 109 18.68 0.20 11.01
N VAL A 110 19.22 1.35 10.60
CA VAL A 110 20.38 1.40 9.68
C VAL A 110 21.57 0.68 10.31
N HIS A 111 21.86 0.93 11.59
CA HIS A 111 22.91 0.22 12.30
C HIS A 111 22.70 -1.30 12.30
N ALA A 112 21.47 -1.78 12.53
CA ALA A 112 21.16 -3.20 12.47
C ALA A 112 21.34 -3.81 11.07
N MET A 113 21.07 -3.05 10.00
CA MET A 113 21.37 -3.49 8.63
C MET A 113 22.87 -3.57 8.36
N LEU A 114 23.64 -2.64 8.92
CA LEU A 114 25.10 -2.62 8.83
C LEU A 114 25.76 -3.75 9.64
N GLN A 115 25.04 -4.41 10.54
CA GLN A 115 25.52 -5.65 11.19
C GLN A 115 25.53 -6.85 10.22
N VAL A 116 24.84 -6.75 9.09
CA VAL A 116 24.75 -7.83 8.09
C VAL A 116 25.18 -7.40 6.69
N SER A 117 25.43 -6.11 6.46
CA SER A 117 25.83 -5.52 5.16
C SER A 117 26.98 -4.54 5.39
N GLU A 118 27.82 -4.31 4.39
CA GLU A 118 28.87 -3.28 4.51
C GLU A 118 28.29 -1.89 4.24
N SER A 119 28.86 -0.84 4.86
CA SER A 119 28.43 0.55 4.59
C SER A 119 28.63 0.93 3.13
N SER A 120 29.70 0.42 2.52
CA SER A 120 30.00 0.59 1.10
C SER A 120 28.92 0.02 0.19
N ASP A 121 28.21 -1.05 0.59
CA ASP A 121 27.10 -1.60 -0.20
C ASP A 121 25.90 -0.63 -0.26
N ILE A 122 25.64 0.07 0.85
CA ILE A 122 24.54 1.05 0.94
C ILE A 122 24.88 2.31 0.13
N VAL A 123 26.12 2.80 0.27
CA VAL A 123 26.61 3.94 -0.51
C VAL A 123 26.65 3.58 -1.99
N ALA A 124 27.13 2.41 -2.38
CA ALA A 124 27.14 1.96 -3.78
C ALA A 124 25.72 1.84 -4.36
N LEU A 125 24.75 1.33 -3.60
CA LEU A 125 23.34 1.28 -4.02
C LEU A 125 22.78 2.70 -4.26
N GLN A 126 23.15 3.63 -3.38
CA GLN A 126 22.81 5.03 -3.53
C GLN A 126 23.51 5.65 -4.76
N GLU A 127 24.80 5.41 -4.97
CA GLU A 127 25.57 5.88 -6.13
C GLU A 127 25.12 5.27 -7.46
N GLU A 128 24.54 4.06 -7.46
CA GLU A 128 23.93 3.49 -8.66
C GLU A 128 22.60 4.20 -9.02
N THR A 129 21.88 4.67 -8.00
CA THR A 129 20.52 5.20 -8.16
C THR A 129 20.48 6.72 -8.30
N LEU A 130 21.37 7.43 -7.62
CA LEU A 130 21.39 8.88 -7.52
C LEU A 130 21.86 9.67 -8.76
N PRO A 131 22.73 9.17 -9.66
CA PRO A 131 23.11 9.90 -10.87
C PRO A 131 21.91 10.33 -11.71
N SER A 132 20.81 9.60 -11.56
CA SER A 132 19.51 9.85 -12.20
C SER A 132 18.57 10.78 -11.40
N ARG A 133 19.06 11.35 -10.28
CA ARG A 133 18.37 12.20 -9.29
C ARG A 133 19.27 13.36 -8.88
N GLN A 134 19.56 14.25 -9.83
CA GLN A 134 20.42 15.41 -9.59
C GLN A 134 19.89 16.31 -8.45
N ASP A 135 18.57 16.38 -8.28
CA ASP A 135 17.91 17.05 -7.14
C ASP A 135 18.33 16.48 -5.77
N LEU A 136 18.35 15.15 -5.65
CA LEU A 136 18.78 14.49 -4.41
C LEU A 136 20.28 14.55 -4.23
N LEU A 137 21.07 14.47 -5.31
CA LEU A 137 22.52 14.64 -5.25
C LEU A 137 22.91 16.03 -4.78
N GLU A 138 22.31 17.07 -5.34
CA GLU A 138 22.52 18.46 -4.91
C GLU A 138 22.10 18.64 -3.45
N HIS A 139 20.97 18.05 -3.06
CA HIS A 139 20.51 18.08 -1.67
C HIS A 139 21.50 17.39 -0.72
N LEU A 140 21.94 16.19 -1.06
CA LEU A 140 22.91 15.42 -0.28
C LEU A 140 24.25 16.14 -0.17
N ARG A 141 24.80 16.63 -1.28
CA ARG A 141 26.04 17.42 -1.30
C ARG A 141 25.92 18.71 -0.49
N GLY A 142 24.75 19.35 -0.56
CA GLY A 142 24.43 20.52 0.27
C GLY A 142 24.51 20.20 1.76
N PHE A 143 23.94 19.06 2.18
CA PHE A 143 24.03 18.56 3.55
C PHE A 143 25.46 18.17 3.94
N GLU A 144 26.18 17.43 3.09
CA GLU A 144 27.59 17.08 3.31
C GLU A 144 28.45 18.32 3.55
N THR A 145 28.26 19.35 2.72
CA THR A 145 28.99 20.62 2.83
C THR A 145 28.57 21.39 4.08
N GLN A 146 27.26 21.54 4.33
CA GLN A 146 26.73 22.33 5.43
C GLN A 146 27.12 21.75 6.80
N PHE A 147 27.16 20.43 6.93
CA PHE A 147 27.38 19.74 8.20
C PHE A 147 28.74 19.05 8.30
N GLY A 148 29.59 19.13 7.27
CA GLY A 148 30.92 18.49 7.25
C GLY A 148 30.85 16.96 7.31
N LEU A 149 29.83 16.36 6.71
CA LEU A 149 29.57 14.92 6.77
C LEU A 149 30.23 14.17 5.61
N ARG A 150 30.50 12.88 5.82
CA ARG A 150 30.94 11.92 4.79
C ARG A 150 30.02 10.69 4.82
N ASP A 151 29.97 9.96 3.72
CA ASP A 151 29.19 8.72 3.57
C ASP A 151 27.71 8.91 3.92
N VAL A 152 27.12 10.03 3.48
CA VAL A 152 25.73 10.37 3.80
C VAL A 152 24.78 9.46 3.03
N VAL A 153 23.88 8.81 3.77
CA VAL A 153 22.85 7.94 3.21
C VAL A 153 21.50 8.66 3.26
N ALA A 154 20.90 8.88 2.09
CA ALA A 154 19.52 9.33 1.99
C ALA A 154 18.56 8.22 2.43
N LEU A 155 17.52 8.62 3.15
CA LEU A 155 16.41 7.76 3.55
C LEU A 155 15.11 8.39 3.05
N GLY A 156 14.26 7.59 2.40
CA GLY A 156 12.88 7.93 2.13
C GLY A 156 12.02 7.58 3.34
N LEU A 157 11.09 8.47 3.67
CA LEU A 157 10.04 8.23 4.64
C LEU A 157 8.70 8.19 3.90
N TRP A 158 7.92 7.14 4.16
CA TRP A 158 6.55 7.03 3.72
C TRP A 158 5.65 6.96 4.95
N MET A 159 4.47 7.57 4.90
CA MET A 159 3.52 7.56 5.99
C MET A 159 2.13 7.23 5.45
N ASP A 160 1.39 6.35 6.13
CA ASP A 160 0.01 6.03 5.81
C ASP A 160 -0.76 5.49 7.02
N GLY A 161 -2.08 5.68 6.98
CA GLY A 161 -3.02 5.15 7.95
C GLY A 161 -3.36 3.70 7.64
N VAL A 162 -2.91 2.78 8.50
CA VAL A 162 -3.14 1.33 8.38
C VAL A 162 -4.28 0.89 9.31
N PRO A 163 -5.50 0.71 8.80
CA PRO A 163 -6.60 0.20 9.60
C PRO A 163 -6.38 -1.27 9.96
N PHE A 164 -6.53 -1.63 11.22
CA PHE A 164 -6.20 -2.98 11.72
C PHE A 164 -7.37 -3.76 12.33
N ASN A 165 -8.53 -3.14 12.46
CA ASN A 165 -9.76 -3.81 12.87
C ASN A 165 -10.75 -3.99 11.71
N HIS A 166 -11.68 -4.93 11.86
CA HIS A 166 -12.58 -5.38 10.79
C HIS A 166 -13.46 -4.25 10.22
N ASP A 167 -13.94 -3.35 11.08
CA ASP A 167 -14.76 -2.19 10.73
C ASP A 167 -13.94 -0.95 10.35
N ARG A 168 -12.59 -1.05 10.40
CA ARG A 168 -11.64 0.04 10.12
C ARG A 168 -11.84 1.28 11.00
N SER A 169 -12.48 1.15 12.16
CA SER A 169 -12.63 2.26 13.11
C SER A 169 -11.33 2.61 13.85
N GLN A 170 -10.30 1.76 13.74
CA GLN A 170 -8.99 1.95 14.34
C GLN A 170 -7.90 1.82 13.29
N SER A 171 -6.96 2.78 13.28
CA SER A 171 -5.79 2.80 12.41
C SER A 171 -4.51 3.02 13.20
N LEU A 172 -3.40 2.56 12.64
CA LEU A 172 -2.06 3.00 12.99
C LEU A 172 -1.60 3.96 11.92
N GLU A 173 -1.12 5.13 12.30
CA GLU A 173 -0.26 5.90 11.41
C GLU A 173 1.09 5.18 11.39
N CYS A 174 1.40 4.52 10.28
CA CYS A 174 2.68 3.85 10.08
C CYS A 174 3.57 4.78 9.28
N ILE A 175 4.80 4.97 9.77
CA ILE A 175 5.88 5.53 8.98
C ILE A 175 6.79 4.36 8.60
N SER A 176 7.17 4.24 7.34
CA SER A 176 8.13 3.23 6.90
C SER A 176 9.33 3.90 6.25
N MET A 177 10.50 3.29 6.40
CA MET A 177 11.74 3.79 5.81
C MET A 177 12.14 2.98 4.60
N ASN A 178 12.73 3.66 3.62
CA ASN A 178 13.30 3.02 2.45
C ASN A 178 14.60 3.69 2.03
N PHE A 179 15.49 2.94 1.39
CA PHE A 179 16.61 3.53 0.67
C PHE A 179 16.10 4.09 -0.67
N PRO A 180 16.66 5.21 -1.15
CA PRO A 180 16.35 5.74 -2.46
C PRO A 180 16.54 4.65 -3.50
N SER A 181 15.50 4.42 -4.28
CA SER A 181 15.64 3.74 -5.54
C SER A 181 14.77 4.44 -6.56
N LEU A 182 15.41 4.71 -7.71
CA LEU A 182 14.86 5.11 -9.01
C LEU A 182 14.72 6.62 -9.36
N PRO A 183 14.81 6.94 -10.68
CA PRO A 183 15.06 8.28 -11.25
C PRO A 183 13.88 9.24 -11.29
N LYS A 184 14.18 10.54 -11.40
CA LYS A 184 13.31 11.58 -11.97
C LYS A 184 14.06 12.88 -12.28
N GLU A 185 13.91 13.36 -13.52
CA GLU A 185 14.13 14.75 -13.91
C GLU A 185 12.83 15.56 -13.69
N TYR A 186 12.97 16.82 -13.30
CA TYR A 186 11.85 17.74 -13.03
C TYR A 186 11.74 18.81 -14.13
N GLN A 187 10.50 19.13 -14.53
CA GLN A 187 10.16 20.42 -15.11
C GLN A 187 9.54 21.31 -14.01
N GLN A 188 9.94 22.59 -13.97
CA GLN A 188 9.59 23.52 -12.90
C GLN A 188 8.08 23.73 -12.75
N ARG A 189 7.62 23.57 -11.51
CA ARG A 189 6.32 24.00 -10.96
C ARG A 189 6.56 24.58 -9.57
N LEU A 190 5.52 25.20 -9.00
CA LEU A 190 5.56 25.99 -7.75
C LEU A 190 6.71 25.58 -6.82
N THR A 191 7.57 26.53 -6.50
CA THR A 191 8.65 26.29 -5.53
C THR A 191 8.05 25.86 -4.19
N PRO A 192 8.81 25.17 -3.33
CA PRO A 192 8.35 24.84 -1.98
C PRO A 192 7.75 26.03 -1.22
N GLU A 193 8.36 27.20 -1.38
CA GLU A 193 7.91 28.46 -0.79
C GLU A 193 6.56 28.89 -1.38
N GLN A 194 6.41 28.85 -2.70
CA GLN A 194 5.15 29.17 -3.38
C GLN A 194 4.02 28.20 -3.00
N PHE A 195 4.33 26.91 -2.81
CA PHE A 195 3.36 25.92 -2.33
C PHE A 195 2.88 26.25 -0.91
N LEU A 196 3.82 26.48 0.01
CA LEU A 196 3.49 26.80 1.41
C LEU A 196 2.75 28.13 1.54
N GLN A 197 3.15 29.15 0.76
CA GLN A 197 2.46 30.44 0.74
C GLN A 197 1.00 30.26 0.29
N ARG A 198 0.79 29.54 -0.81
CA ARG A 198 -0.55 29.26 -1.31
C ARG A 198 -1.43 28.51 -0.30
N GLN A 199 -0.88 27.52 0.43
CA GLN A 199 -1.65 26.82 1.46
C GLN A 199 -2.12 27.79 2.56
N ARG A 200 -1.25 28.70 3.01
CA ARG A 200 -1.62 29.73 3.99
C ARG A 200 -2.68 30.69 3.43
N ASP A 201 -2.51 31.12 2.18
CA ASP A 201 -3.47 32.01 1.50
C ASP A 201 -4.85 31.35 1.36
N GLU A 202 -4.91 30.03 1.18
CA GLU A 202 -6.13 29.21 1.14
C GLU A 202 -6.69 28.90 2.54
N GLY A 203 -6.08 29.42 3.62
CA GLY A 203 -6.50 29.21 5.00
C GLY A 203 -6.17 27.82 5.55
N HIS A 204 -5.21 27.11 4.95
CA HIS A 204 -4.73 25.82 5.41
C HIS A 204 -3.46 25.98 6.26
N GLU A 205 -3.40 25.29 7.40
CA GLU A 205 -2.16 25.15 8.17
C GLU A 205 -1.29 24.06 7.56
N PRO A 206 -0.07 24.37 7.07
CA PRO A 206 0.85 23.35 6.58
C PRO A 206 1.25 22.39 7.71
N SER A 207 1.40 21.11 7.38
CA SER A 207 1.87 20.10 8.33
C SER A 207 3.19 20.51 8.99
N VAL A 208 3.33 20.22 10.29
CA VAL A 208 4.58 20.40 11.04
C VAL A 208 5.77 19.67 10.41
N LEU A 209 5.54 18.66 9.57
CA LEU A 209 6.62 18.01 8.82
C LEU A 209 7.42 19.02 7.95
N PHE A 210 6.77 20.07 7.46
CA PHE A 210 7.44 21.14 6.69
C PHE A 210 8.33 22.06 7.54
N SER A 211 8.31 21.96 8.88
CA SER A 211 9.30 22.63 9.74
C SER A 211 10.57 21.80 9.93
N SER A 212 10.57 20.52 9.52
CA SER A 212 11.75 19.66 9.61
C SER A 212 12.83 20.14 8.64
N PRO A 213 14.09 20.35 9.10
CA PRO A 213 15.18 20.76 8.22
C PRO A 213 15.34 19.82 7.02
N GLY A 214 15.33 20.40 5.81
CA GLY A 214 15.48 19.65 4.57
C GLY A 214 14.18 19.07 3.99
N PHE A 215 13.08 19.01 4.74
CA PHE A 215 11.79 18.52 4.23
C PHE A 215 11.07 19.61 3.42
N LYS A 216 10.86 19.35 2.12
CA LYS A 216 10.25 20.29 1.17
C LYS A 216 9.06 19.65 0.45
N SER A 217 8.20 20.44 -0.20
CA SER A 217 7.08 19.88 -0.97
C SER A 217 7.53 18.97 -2.12
N THR A 218 8.77 19.15 -2.59
CA THR A 218 9.43 18.27 -3.58
C THR A 218 9.69 16.86 -3.04
N CYS A 219 9.68 16.65 -1.72
CA CYS A 219 9.77 15.35 -1.07
C CYS A 219 8.44 14.57 -1.16
N CYS A 220 7.30 15.25 -1.34
CA CYS A 220 6.00 14.63 -1.47
C CYS A 220 5.73 14.19 -2.92
N LYS A 221 5.27 12.95 -3.12
CA LYS A 221 4.98 12.39 -4.45
C LYS A 221 3.57 11.85 -4.53
N TRP A 222 2.94 12.07 -5.68
CA TRP A 222 1.73 11.34 -6.06
C TRP A 222 2.10 9.92 -6.48
N ASP A 223 1.20 8.98 -6.20
CA ASP A 223 1.35 7.60 -6.62
C ASP A 223 0.17 7.09 -7.43
N TRP A 224 0.45 6.04 -8.20
CA TRP A 224 -0.52 5.43 -9.10
C TRP A 224 -1.69 4.80 -8.35
N LEU A 225 -1.45 4.22 -7.16
CA LEU A 225 -2.51 3.60 -6.37
C LEU A 225 -3.58 4.63 -6.01
N HIS A 226 -3.18 5.79 -5.48
CA HIS A 226 -4.13 6.81 -5.05
C HIS A 226 -4.69 7.66 -6.19
N ALA A 227 -3.86 8.06 -7.14
CA ALA A 227 -4.29 8.92 -8.25
C ALA A 227 -5.09 8.15 -9.30
N VAL A 228 -4.73 6.90 -9.56
CA VAL A 228 -5.27 6.09 -10.65
C VAL A 228 -6.20 5.01 -10.12
N ASP A 229 -5.70 4.00 -9.40
CA ASP A 229 -6.52 2.86 -8.93
C ASP A 229 -7.70 3.36 -8.06
N LEU A 230 -7.43 4.04 -6.94
CA LEU A 230 -8.45 4.60 -6.03
C LEU A 230 -8.99 5.98 -6.47
N GLY A 231 -8.52 6.45 -7.62
CA GLY A 231 -8.82 7.76 -8.18
C GLY A 231 -9.59 7.65 -9.49
N ILE A 232 -8.94 8.01 -10.59
CA ILE A 232 -9.59 8.13 -11.90
C ILE A 232 -10.16 6.82 -12.42
N SER A 233 -9.55 5.66 -12.13
CA SER A 233 -10.05 4.35 -12.57
C SER A 233 -11.36 4.02 -11.88
N GLN A 234 -11.47 4.21 -10.56
CA GLN A 234 -12.72 4.02 -9.84
C GLN A 234 -13.84 4.96 -10.29
N ASP A 235 -13.51 6.22 -10.59
CA ASP A 235 -14.48 7.18 -11.11
C ASP A 235 -14.98 6.74 -12.50
N PHE A 236 -14.07 6.33 -13.39
CA PHE A 236 -14.40 5.85 -14.73
C PHE A 236 -15.19 4.53 -14.71
N LEU A 237 -14.69 3.51 -14.01
CA LEU A 237 -15.35 2.20 -13.88
C LEU A 237 -16.71 2.34 -13.22
N GLY A 238 -16.84 3.15 -12.16
CA GLY A 238 -18.10 3.38 -11.47
C GLY A 238 -19.18 3.95 -12.39
N ALA A 239 -18.80 4.94 -13.22
CA ALA A 239 -19.69 5.52 -14.22
C ALA A 239 -20.07 4.50 -15.31
N CYS A 240 -19.10 3.75 -15.85
CA CYS A 240 -19.37 2.74 -16.88
C CYS A 240 -20.26 1.61 -16.38
N PHE A 241 -19.97 1.07 -15.20
CA PHE A 241 -20.75 -0.01 -14.58
C PHE A 241 -22.16 0.44 -14.24
N LYS A 242 -22.33 1.68 -13.76
CA LYS A 242 -23.66 2.23 -13.51
C LYS A 242 -24.46 2.36 -14.81
N HIS A 243 -23.87 2.95 -15.85
CA HIS A 243 -24.51 3.08 -17.16
C HIS A 243 -24.94 1.71 -17.70
N VAL A 244 -24.02 0.75 -17.72
CA VAL A 244 -24.33 -0.59 -18.24
C VAL A 244 -25.39 -1.30 -17.39
N ALA A 245 -25.32 -1.18 -16.06
CA ALA A 245 -26.31 -1.76 -15.17
C ALA A 245 -27.72 -1.19 -15.41
N GLU A 246 -27.86 0.14 -15.45
CA GLU A 246 -29.18 0.77 -15.61
C GLU A 246 -29.78 0.59 -17.00
N THR A 247 -28.94 0.62 -18.04
CA THR A 247 -29.40 0.62 -19.44
C THR A 247 -29.58 -0.79 -20.00
N TYR A 248 -28.74 -1.75 -19.63
CA TYR A 248 -28.67 -3.04 -20.32
C TYR A 248 -28.88 -4.26 -19.43
N MET A 249 -28.65 -4.16 -18.12
CA MET A 249 -28.83 -5.33 -17.26
C MET A 249 -30.31 -5.55 -16.94
N PRO A 250 -30.80 -6.79 -17.02
CA PRO A 250 -32.17 -7.09 -16.62
C PRO A 250 -32.31 -6.96 -15.10
N GLY A 251 -33.49 -6.54 -14.64
CA GLY A 251 -33.80 -6.46 -13.22
C GLY A 251 -34.87 -5.41 -12.93
N ALA A 252 -35.81 -5.75 -12.05
CA ALA A 252 -36.90 -4.83 -11.64
C ALA A 252 -36.42 -3.67 -10.74
N SER A 253 -35.15 -3.69 -10.32
CA SER A 253 -34.54 -2.66 -9.48
C SER A 253 -33.06 -2.51 -9.79
N PHE A 254 -32.48 -1.37 -9.43
CA PHE A 254 -31.03 -1.14 -9.60
C PHE A 254 -30.18 -2.16 -8.82
N ASN A 255 -30.68 -2.69 -7.70
CA ASN A 255 -30.04 -3.80 -7.00
C ASN A 255 -30.05 -5.10 -7.83
N GLY A 256 -31.18 -5.41 -8.47
CA GLY A 256 -31.28 -6.54 -9.40
C GLY A 256 -30.33 -6.38 -10.59
N GLN A 257 -30.26 -5.19 -11.18
CA GLN A 257 -29.33 -4.86 -12.26
C GLN A 257 -27.86 -5.00 -11.84
N CYS A 258 -27.50 -4.55 -10.63
CA CYS A 258 -26.15 -4.76 -10.07
C CYS A 258 -25.83 -6.24 -9.89
N ASN A 259 -26.79 -7.07 -9.46
CA ASN A 259 -26.59 -8.51 -9.31
C ASN A 259 -26.31 -9.19 -10.66
N GLU A 260 -27.02 -8.80 -11.72
CA GLU A 260 -26.77 -9.34 -13.07
C GLU A 260 -25.40 -8.90 -13.62
N LEU A 261 -25.03 -7.64 -13.42
CA LEU A 261 -23.69 -7.17 -13.75
C LEU A 261 -22.61 -7.97 -12.98
N PHE A 262 -22.86 -8.24 -11.69
CA PHE A 262 -21.94 -9.01 -10.86
C PHE A 262 -21.78 -10.46 -11.34
N LYS A 263 -22.83 -11.10 -11.85
CA LYS A 263 -22.71 -12.46 -12.46
C LYS A 263 -21.77 -12.45 -13.67
N GLN A 264 -21.85 -11.42 -14.52
CA GLN A 264 -20.91 -11.28 -15.64
C GLN A 264 -19.48 -11.05 -15.13
N MET A 265 -19.31 -10.24 -14.08
CA MET A 265 -18.03 -10.03 -13.42
C MET A 265 -17.44 -11.32 -12.84
N GLN A 266 -18.26 -12.17 -12.20
CA GLN A 266 -17.83 -13.48 -11.69
C GLN A 266 -17.40 -14.42 -12.83
N THR A 267 -18.10 -14.38 -13.97
CA THR A 267 -17.72 -15.14 -15.16
C THR A 267 -16.38 -14.68 -15.70
N PHE A 268 -16.16 -13.36 -15.78
CA PHE A 268 -14.87 -12.77 -16.14
C PHE A 268 -13.76 -13.23 -15.19
N TYR A 269 -13.95 -13.12 -13.86
CA TYR A 269 -12.95 -13.51 -12.88
C TYR A 269 -12.55 -14.98 -12.97
N LYS A 270 -13.50 -15.87 -13.25
CA LYS A 270 -13.20 -17.30 -13.48
C LYS A 270 -12.35 -17.49 -14.73
N ARG A 271 -12.68 -16.79 -15.82
CA ARG A 271 -11.99 -16.93 -17.11
C ARG A 271 -10.55 -16.43 -17.07
N VAL A 272 -10.29 -15.32 -16.39
CA VAL A 272 -8.94 -14.72 -16.31
C VAL A 272 -8.17 -15.14 -15.06
N GLU A 273 -8.73 -16.06 -14.27
CA GLU A 273 -8.16 -16.53 -13.00
C GLU A 273 -7.74 -15.40 -12.04
N ALA A 274 -8.49 -14.29 -12.03
CA ALA A 274 -8.11 -13.09 -11.28
C ALA A 274 -7.84 -13.40 -9.79
N GLU A 275 -6.76 -12.92 -9.21
CA GLU A 275 -6.50 -13.09 -7.77
C GLU A 275 -7.30 -12.08 -6.93
N ASP A 276 -7.35 -10.83 -7.40
CA ASP A 276 -8.11 -9.75 -6.77
C ASP A 276 -9.55 -9.71 -7.29
N ARG A 277 -10.51 -9.95 -6.40
CA ARG A 277 -11.94 -10.05 -6.76
C ARG A 277 -12.82 -9.31 -5.78
N LEU A 278 -13.87 -8.68 -6.31
CA LEU A 278 -15.00 -8.23 -5.52
C LEU A 278 -15.79 -9.44 -5.00
N ASN A 279 -16.11 -9.43 -3.69
CA ASN A 279 -16.98 -10.42 -3.07
C ASN A 279 -18.47 -10.15 -3.32
N THR A 280 -18.83 -8.89 -3.59
CA THR A 280 -20.18 -8.46 -3.91
C THR A 280 -20.13 -7.16 -4.71
N LEU A 281 -21.22 -6.82 -5.39
CA LEU A 281 -21.43 -5.52 -6.03
C LEU A 281 -22.81 -5.00 -5.64
N THR A 282 -22.85 -3.98 -4.78
CA THR A 282 -24.10 -3.36 -4.35
C THR A 282 -24.29 -1.99 -5.01
N PRO A 283 -25.53 -1.48 -5.10
CA PRO A 283 -25.80 -0.13 -5.59
C PRO A 283 -24.92 0.95 -4.93
N GLY A 284 -24.74 0.86 -3.60
CA GLY A 284 -23.92 1.79 -2.82
C GLY A 284 -22.44 1.82 -3.22
N MET A 285 -21.94 0.75 -3.83
CA MET A 285 -20.59 0.66 -4.37
C MET A 285 -20.43 1.36 -5.72
N LEU A 286 -21.52 1.67 -6.43
CA LEU A 286 -21.50 2.44 -7.67
C LEU A 286 -21.97 3.88 -7.46
N GLN A 287 -22.93 4.10 -6.55
CA GLN A 287 -23.40 5.43 -6.19
C GLN A 287 -24.00 5.41 -4.78
N LYS A 288 -23.61 6.33 -3.89
CA LYS A 288 -24.21 6.43 -2.55
C LYS A 288 -25.65 6.91 -2.64
N ASP A 289 -26.52 6.33 -1.81
CA ASP A 289 -27.94 6.64 -1.74
C ASP A 289 -28.25 8.14 -1.50
N LYS A 290 -29.42 8.55 -2.01
CA LYS A 290 -29.96 9.91 -2.02
C LYS A 290 -30.23 10.53 -0.63
N LYS A 291 -30.07 9.78 0.47
CA LYS A 291 -30.24 10.32 1.84
C LYS A 291 -29.16 11.35 2.21
N ALA A 292 -28.05 11.41 1.46
CA ALA A 292 -27.12 12.53 1.54
C ALA A 292 -27.73 13.75 0.81
N LYS A 293 -27.73 14.93 1.46
CA LYS A 293 -28.22 16.23 0.94
C LYS A 293 -27.61 16.67 -0.43
N LYS A 294 -26.71 15.88 -1.03
CA LYS A 294 -26.02 16.15 -2.29
C LYS A 294 -25.93 14.86 -3.12
N ARG A 295 -26.42 14.87 -4.36
CA ARG A 295 -26.31 13.76 -5.33
C ARG A 295 -24.84 13.35 -5.46
N SER A 296 -24.52 12.10 -5.12
CA SER A 296 -23.15 11.59 -5.22
C SER A 296 -22.83 11.21 -6.67
N TRP A 297 -21.62 11.50 -7.14
CA TRP A 297 -21.18 11.08 -8.48
C TRP A 297 -20.90 9.57 -8.48
N PRO A 298 -21.17 8.87 -9.60
CA PRO A 298 -20.80 7.46 -9.73
C PRO A 298 -19.31 7.24 -9.46
N LYS A 299 -19.00 6.22 -8.65
CA LYS A 299 -17.63 5.82 -8.32
C LYS A 299 -17.65 4.38 -7.81
N LEU A 300 -16.82 3.51 -8.38
CA LEU A 300 -16.60 2.16 -7.88
C LEU A 300 -15.90 2.22 -6.53
N ARG A 301 -16.52 1.66 -5.48
CA ARG A 301 -15.93 1.54 -4.14
C ARG A 301 -15.31 0.17 -3.97
N ALA A 302 -14.08 0.03 -4.45
CA ALA A 302 -13.28 -1.19 -4.37
C ALA A 302 -11.90 -0.90 -3.74
N LYS A 303 -11.13 -1.94 -3.46
CA LYS A 303 -9.69 -1.83 -3.17
C LYS A 303 -8.91 -1.56 -4.47
N ALA A 304 -7.65 -1.18 -4.35
CA ALA A 304 -6.83 -0.84 -5.51
C ALA A 304 -6.62 -2.05 -6.43
N GLY A 305 -6.18 -3.19 -5.88
CA GLY A 305 -6.05 -4.46 -6.61
C GLY A 305 -7.35 -4.90 -7.30
N GLU A 306 -8.48 -4.84 -6.60
CA GLU A 306 -9.82 -5.17 -7.15
C GLU A 306 -10.19 -4.23 -8.32
N THR A 307 -9.86 -2.93 -8.21
CA THR A 307 -10.11 -1.96 -9.29
C THR A 307 -9.29 -2.31 -10.52
N ARG A 308 -8.00 -2.61 -10.32
CA ARG A 308 -7.06 -2.95 -11.40
C ARG A 308 -7.52 -4.19 -12.16
N ALA A 309 -7.93 -5.23 -11.45
CA ALA A 309 -8.46 -6.46 -12.04
C ALA A 309 -9.72 -6.22 -12.89
N LEU A 310 -10.46 -5.14 -12.62
CA LEU A 310 -11.71 -4.79 -13.31
C LEU A 310 -11.54 -3.84 -14.48
N VAL A 311 -10.36 -3.28 -14.74
CA VAL A 311 -10.09 -2.45 -15.92
C VAL A 311 -10.32 -3.23 -17.23
N PRO A 312 -9.73 -4.43 -17.45
CA PRO A 312 -10.02 -5.23 -18.64
C PRO A 312 -11.48 -5.66 -18.74
N PHE A 313 -12.12 -6.01 -17.61
CA PHE A 313 -13.56 -6.32 -17.57
C PHE A 313 -14.40 -5.13 -18.05
N CYS A 314 -14.06 -3.91 -17.63
CA CYS A 314 -14.75 -2.70 -18.05
C CYS A 314 -14.68 -2.52 -19.56
N ARG A 315 -13.50 -2.72 -20.17
CA ARG A 315 -13.35 -2.68 -21.63
C ARG A 315 -14.27 -3.68 -22.32
N GLU A 316 -14.23 -4.96 -21.93
CA GLU A 316 -15.11 -5.98 -22.54
C GLU A 316 -16.58 -5.63 -22.40
N LEU A 317 -16.96 -5.14 -21.22
CA LEU A 317 -18.34 -4.82 -20.91
C LEU A 317 -18.87 -3.68 -21.79
N VAL A 318 -18.13 -2.58 -21.91
CA VAL A 318 -18.56 -1.46 -22.75
C VAL A 318 -18.49 -1.79 -24.23
N GLU A 319 -17.57 -2.66 -24.67
CA GLU A 319 -17.55 -3.14 -26.06
C GLU A 319 -18.75 -4.01 -26.41
N LYS A 320 -19.20 -4.83 -25.45
CA LYS A 320 -20.35 -5.72 -25.63
C LYS A 320 -21.68 -4.96 -25.63
N TYR A 321 -21.85 -3.99 -24.73
CA TYR A 321 -23.16 -3.38 -24.48
C TYR A 321 -23.30 -1.97 -25.04
N CYS A 322 -22.25 -1.14 -25.00
CA CYS A 322 -22.30 0.24 -25.44
C CYS A 322 -22.14 0.34 -26.97
N VAL A 323 -23.01 -0.37 -27.70
CA VAL A 323 -23.00 -0.48 -29.17
C VAL A 323 -23.79 0.63 -29.84
N THR A 324 -24.42 1.54 -29.09
CA THR A 324 -25.09 2.69 -29.71
C THR A 324 -24.04 3.63 -30.31
N ASP A 325 -24.45 4.36 -31.34
CA ASP A 325 -23.66 5.44 -31.93
C ASP A 325 -23.78 6.76 -31.13
N SER A 326 -24.22 6.69 -29.86
CA SER A 326 -24.18 7.85 -28.99
C SER A 326 -22.73 8.27 -28.74
N ASP A 327 -22.51 9.58 -28.76
CA ASP A 327 -21.19 10.17 -28.55
C ASP A 327 -20.57 9.73 -27.21
N MET A 328 -21.40 9.55 -26.18
CA MET A 328 -20.98 9.07 -24.86
C MET A 328 -20.46 7.64 -24.93
N GLU A 329 -21.21 6.70 -25.50
CA GLU A 329 -20.84 5.29 -25.54
C GLU A 329 -19.62 5.01 -26.43
N VAL A 330 -19.53 5.69 -27.57
CA VAL A 330 -18.33 5.67 -28.41
C VAL A 330 -17.11 6.17 -27.62
N THR A 331 -17.27 7.25 -26.85
CA THR A 331 -16.19 7.81 -26.05
C THR A 331 -15.83 6.89 -24.86
N MET A 332 -16.81 6.25 -24.22
CA MET A 332 -16.59 5.27 -23.14
C MET A 332 -15.78 4.07 -23.65
N ARG A 333 -16.14 3.48 -24.79
CA ARG A 333 -15.40 2.37 -25.40
C ARG A 333 -13.95 2.74 -25.69
N ARG A 334 -13.73 3.92 -26.30
CA ARG A 334 -12.38 4.43 -26.57
C ARG A 334 -11.60 4.68 -25.29
N ALA A 335 -12.22 5.28 -24.28
CA ALA A 335 -11.58 5.56 -23.00
C ALA A 335 -11.20 4.27 -22.26
N ALA A 336 -12.06 3.25 -22.26
CA ALA A 336 -11.79 1.96 -21.61
C ALA A 336 -10.56 1.25 -22.23
N ARG A 337 -10.47 1.21 -23.56
CA ARG A 337 -9.28 0.67 -24.27
C ARG A 337 -8.01 1.41 -23.90
N VAL A 338 -8.05 2.74 -23.90
CA VAL A 338 -6.87 3.56 -23.59
C VAL A 338 -6.47 3.41 -22.13
N LEU A 339 -7.43 3.31 -21.21
CA LEU A 339 -7.15 3.06 -19.79
C LEU A 339 -6.48 1.70 -19.59
N GLU A 340 -7.02 0.62 -20.16
CA GLU A 340 -6.40 -0.71 -20.15
C GLU A 340 -4.98 -0.66 -20.70
N SER A 341 -4.76 -0.01 -21.85
CA SER A 341 -3.44 0.20 -22.42
C SER A 341 -2.48 0.99 -21.52
N CYS A 342 -2.99 1.88 -20.65
CA CYS A 342 -2.15 2.55 -19.65
C CYS A 342 -1.65 1.57 -18.59
N TYR A 343 -2.49 0.62 -18.16
CA TYR A 343 -2.07 -0.44 -17.23
C TYR A 343 -1.09 -1.41 -17.87
N ASP A 344 -1.26 -1.74 -19.15
CA ASP A 344 -0.31 -2.59 -19.89
C ASP A 344 1.09 -1.99 -19.92
N CYS A 345 1.21 -0.65 -20.02
CA CYS A 345 2.51 0.03 -19.97
C CYS A 345 3.29 -0.23 -18.69
N LEU A 346 2.61 -0.52 -17.58
CA LEU A 346 3.23 -0.61 -16.25
C LEU A 346 4.06 -1.89 -16.08
N HIS A 347 3.92 -2.86 -16.98
CA HIS A 347 4.67 -4.11 -16.88
C HIS A 347 6.14 -3.88 -17.26
N ASP A 348 7.06 -4.37 -16.43
CA ASP A 348 8.49 -4.07 -16.54
C ASP A 348 9.09 -4.45 -17.92
N SER A 349 8.61 -5.54 -18.53
CA SER A 349 9.07 -5.99 -19.84
C SER A 349 8.66 -5.07 -21.01
N VAL A 350 7.72 -4.16 -20.81
CA VAL A 350 7.17 -3.27 -21.85
C VAL A 350 7.21 -1.80 -21.44
N TRP A 351 7.81 -1.48 -20.30
CA TRP A 351 7.87 -0.12 -19.76
C TRP A 351 8.57 0.83 -20.75
N LYS A 352 7.81 1.82 -21.21
CA LYS A 352 8.28 2.95 -22.00
C LYS A 352 7.54 4.19 -21.52
N ARG A 353 8.25 5.16 -20.95
CA ARG A 353 7.68 6.40 -20.41
C ARG A 353 6.80 7.09 -21.44
N GLU A 354 7.32 7.30 -22.64
CA GLU A 354 6.67 8.04 -23.72
C GLU A 354 5.36 7.35 -24.13
N ALA A 355 5.34 6.02 -24.06
CA ALA A 355 4.16 5.24 -24.39
C ALA A 355 3.07 5.36 -23.32
N LEU A 356 3.44 5.37 -22.03
CA LEU A 356 2.49 5.65 -20.94
C LEU A 356 1.97 7.08 -21.04
N GLU A 357 2.85 8.07 -21.20
CA GLU A 357 2.48 9.48 -21.27
C GLU A 357 1.49 9.76 -22.41
N ALA A 358 1.79 9.26 -23.62
CA ALA A 358 0.91 9.43 -24.78
C ALA A 358 -0.49 8.82 -24.54
N ARG A 359 -0.55 7.62 -23.95
CA ARG A 359 -1.82 6.95 -23.61
C ARG A 359 -2.56 7.69 -22.50
N ALA A 360 -1.86 8.16 -21.48
CA ALA A 360 -2.45 8.92 -20.37
C ALA A 360 -3.07 10.24 -20.84
N ARG A 361 -2.37 10.99 -21.70
CA ARG A 361 -2.90 12.20 -22.34
C ARG A 361 -4.15 11.90 -23.16
N ARG A 362 -4.12 10.84 -23.96
CA ARG A 362 -5.28 10.40 -24.76
C ARG A 362 -6.46 10.01 -23.87
N PHE A 363 -6.23 9.28 -22.77
CA PHE A 363 -7.29 8.95 -21.81
C PHE A 363 -7.87 10.22 -21.18
N ALA A 364 -7.03 11.16 -20.75
CA ALA A 364 -7.49 12.40 -20.14
C ALA A 364 -8.37 13.24 -21.06
N VAL A 365 -8.01 13.34 -22.36
CA VAL A 365 -8.86 14.01 -23.37
C VAL A 365 -10.23 13.34 -23.48
N LEU A 366 -10.26 12.00 -23.58
CA LEU A 366 -11.51 11.25 -23.67
C LEU A 366 -12.36 11.38 -22.39
N PHE A 367 -11.71 11.35 -21.23
CA PHE A 367 -12.38 11.51 -19.93
C PHE A 367 -12.96 12.91 -19.77
N VAL A 368 -12.23 13.95 -20.18
CA VAL A 368 -12.75 15.33 -20.18
C VAL A 368 -13.92 15.46 -21.17
N LYS A 369 -13.85 14.87 -22.36
CA LYS A 369 -15.00 14.83 -23.29
C LYS A 369 -16.23 14.20 -22.62
N LEU A 370 -16.08 13.07 -21.93
CA LEU A 370 -17.18 12.45 -21.19
C LEU A 370 -17.79 13.37 -20.12
N THR A 371 -17.00 14.27 -19.53
CA THR A 371 -17.48 15.22 -18.52
C THR A 371 -18.23 16.42 -19.12
N SER A 372 -17.99 16.74 -20.40
CA SER A 372 -18.68 17.83 -21.10
C SER A 372 -19.95 17.37 -21.81
N LEU A 373 -20.17 16.07 -21.97
CA LEU A 373 -21.40 15.56 -22.58
C LEU A 373 -22.59 15.81 -21.64
N PRO A 374 -23.72 16.31 -22.17
CA PRO A 374 -24.88 16.69 -21.37
C PRO A 374 -25.60 15.49 -20.75
N GLU A 375 -25.31 14.28 -21.24
CA GLU A 375 -26.00 13.04 -20.88
C GLU A 375 -25.67 12.60 -19.44
N GLN A 376 -26.72 12.55 -18.61
CA GLN A 376 -26.80 11.84 -17.33
C GLN A 376 -25.86 12.22 -16.17
N LYS A 377 -24.96 13.21 -16.31
CA LYS A 377 -24.03 13.63 -15.23
C LYS A 377 -23.33 12.41 -14.58
N LEU A 378 -22.78 11.53 -15.42
CA LEU A 378 -22.10 10.32 -14.95
C LEU A 378 -20.62 10.56 -14.62
N PHE A 379 -19.96 11.43 -15.38
CA PHE A 379 -18.52 11.67 -15.29
C PHE A 379 -18.21 13.02 -14.67
N ARG A 380 -17.13 13.08 -13.87
CA ARG A 380 -16.62 14.32 -13.28
C ARG A 380 -15.10 14.31 -13.25
N ALA A 381 -14.48 15.36 -13.81
CA ALA A 381 -13.05 15.62 -13.64
C ALA A 381 -12.73 16.04 -12.19
N LYS A 382 -11.66 15.48 -11.65
CA LYS A 382 -11.12 15.78 -10.32
C LYS A 382 -9.62 16.11 -10.44
N PRO A 383 -9.01 16.78 -9.43
CA PRO A 383 -7.58 17.04 -9.41
C PRO A 383 -6.71 15.79 -9.61
N LYS A 384 -7.22 14.60 -9.25
CA LYS A 384 -6.54 13.32 -9.48
C LYS A 384 -6.24 13.03 -10.97
N LEU A 385 -7.01 13.59 -11.90
CA LEU A 385 -6.72 13.47 -13.33
C LEU A 385 -5.43 14.21 -13.71
N HIS A 386 -5.19 15.35 -13.07
CA HIS A 386 -3.92 16.06 -13.21
C HIS A 386 -2.77 15.27 -12.58
N ALA A 387 -2.94 14.75 -11.36
CA ALA A 387 -1.94 13.90 -10.72
C ALA A 387 -1.59 12.65 -11.57
N PHE A 388 -2.58 12.04 -12.23
CA PHE A 388 -2.36 10.95 -13.18
C PHE A 388 -1.43 11.36 -14.33
N LEU A 389 -1.64 12.54 -14.93
CA LEU A 389 -0.76 13.04 -16.00
C LEU A 389 0.67 13.31 -15.50
N GLU A 390 0.84 13.82 -14.27
CA GLU A 390 2.16 14.01 -13.65
C GLU A 390 2.91 12.71 -13.37
N ILE A 391 2.16 11.67 -12.99
CA ILE A 391 2.71 10.33 -12.80
C ILE A 391 3.07 9.73 -14.17
N ALA A 392 2.24 9.91 -15.19
CA ALA A 392 2.50 9.36 -16.53
C ALA A 392 3.69 10.03 -17.24
N ALA A 393 3.92 11.33 -17.02
CA ALA A 393 5.10 12.05 -17.51
C ALA A 393 6.39 11.68 -16.74
N SER A 394 6.28 10.85 -15.69
CA SER A 394 7.40 10.42 -14.88
C SER A 394 8.30 9.42 -15.61
N PRO A 395 9.64 9.58 -15.59
CA PRO A 395 10.56 8.54 -16.07
C PRO A 395 10.53 7.24 -15.24
N ALA A 396 10.13 7.30 -13.96
CA ALA A 396 9.97 6.11 -13.15
C ALA A 396 8.71 5.32 -13.54
N ASN A 397 8.84 4.00 -13.71
CA ASN A 397 7.70 3.10 -13.83
C ASN A 397 6.83 3.21 -12.56
N PRO A 398 5.56 3.64 -12.66
CA PRO A 398 4.69 3.77 -11.50
C PRO A 398 4.50 2.46 -10.73
N ARG A 399 4.67 1.30 -11.39
CA ARG A 399 4.60 0.00 -10.71
C ARG A 399 5.73 -0.23 -9.70
N ARG A 400 6.86 0.46 -9.89
CA ARG A 400 8.04 0.36 -9.03
C ARG A 400 8.04 1.40 -7.91
N THR A 401 7.06 2.31 -7.87
CA THR A 401 6.94 3.25 -6.77
C THR A 401 6.47 2.52 -5.51
N TRP A 402 6.97 2.99 -4.38
CA TRP A 402 6.78 2.37 -3.06
C TRP A 402 5.32 2.01 -2.77
N SER A 403 4.44 3.00 -2.82
CA SER A 403 3.02 2.86 -2.48
C SER A 403 2.27 1.90 -3.39
N TYR A 404 2.78 1.63 -4.60
CA TYR A 404 2.19 0.65 -5.51
C TYR A 404 2.76 -0.76 -5.31
N ARG A 405 4.04 -0.86 -4.95
CA ARG A 405 4.75 -2.11 -4.68
C ARG A 405 4.37 -2.72 -3.34
N ASP A 406 4.16 -1.88 -2.33
CA ASP A 406 4.06 -2.28 -0.92
C ASP A 406 2.63 -2.15 -0.34
N GLU A 407 1.56 -2.13 -1.16
CA GLU A 407 0.18 -2.23 -0.63
C GLU A 407 0.00 -3.47 0.26
N SER A 408 0.67 -4.58 -0.09
CA SER A 408 0.73 -5.79 0.72
C SER A 408 1.39 -5.59 2.08
N PHE A 409 2.28 -4.61 2.20
CA PHE A 409 2.96 -4.28 3.46
C PHE A 409 1.99 -3.65 4.46
N GLY A 410 1.17 -2.68 4.02
CA GLY A 410 0.09 -2.12 4.84
C GLY A 410 -0.87 -3.20 5.35
N HIS A 411 -1.23 -4.17 4.50
CA HIS A 411 -2.02 -5.33 4.92
C HIS A 411 -1.31 -6.21 5.97
N THR A 412 0.00 -6.43 5.81
CA THR A 412 0.81 -7.19 6.77
C THR A 412 0.86 -6.49 8.13
N LEU A 413 1.03 -5.17 8.12
CA LEU A 413 1.02 -4.32 9.30
C LEU A 413 -0.31 -4.36 10.04
N SER A 414 -1.41 -4.25 9.29
CA SER A 414 -2.76 -4.38 9.80
C SER A 414 -2.92 -5.70 10.58
N LYS A 415 -2.44 -6.82 10.04
CA LYS A 415 -2.44 -8.12 10.74
C LYS A 415 -1.55 -8.16 11.99
N HIS A 416 -0.34 -7.59 11.91
CA HIS A 416 0.57 -7.55 13.06
C HIS A 416 -0.02 -6.72 14.22
N ALA A 417 -0.70 -5.62 13.89
CA ALA A 417 -1.36 -4.74 14.86
C ALA A 417 -2.56 -5.39 15.56
N VAL A 418 -3.19 -6.43 14.98
CA VAL A 418 -4.27 -7.17 15.64
C VAL A 418 -3.77 -7.81 16.94
N ARG A 419 -4.46 -7.48 18.04
CA ARG A 419 -4.20 -8.03 19.36
C ARG A 419 -5.38 -8.87 19.83
N ARG A 420 -5.09 -10.09 20.28
CA ARG A 420 -6.09 -11.01 20.86
C ARG A 420 -6.10 -11.00 22.40
N GLY A 421 -5.33 -10.11 23.05
CA GLY A 421 -5.27 -10.00 24.51
C GLY A 421 -4.40 -8.86 25.06
N GLY A 422 -4.57 -8.57 26.36
CA GLY A 422 -3.98 -7.44 27.08
C GLY A 422 -4.73 -6.12 26.87
N GLU A 423 -4.35 -5.08 27.62
CA GLU A 423 -4.98 -3.76 27.54
C GLU A 423 -4.82 -3.15 26.13
N PHE A 424 -5.89 -2.61 25.58
CA PHE A 424 -5.89 -1.93 24.30
C PHE A 424 -5.39 -0.49 24.46
N SER A 425 -4.10 -0.28 24.20
CA SER A 425 -3.41 1.01 24.32
C SER A 425 -2.45 1.23 23.15
N MET A 426 -2.10 2.49 22.87
CA MET A 426 -1.14 2.88 21.82
C MET A 426 0.17 2.12 21.96
N LEU A 427 0.74 2.07 23.18
CA LEU A 427 1.95 1.32 23.49
C LEU A 427 1.78 -0.17 23.20
N GLY A 428 0.66 -0.76 23.63
CA GLY A 428 0.46 -2.18 23.47
C GLY A 428 0.29 -2.59 22.01
N VAL A 429 -0.42 -1.79 21.19
CA VAL A 429 -0.59 -2.06 19.75
C VAL A 429 0.73 -1.85 19.00
N SER A 430 1.40 -0.72 19.18
CA SER A 430 2.68 -0.42 18.52
C SER A 430 3.76 -1.44 18.88
N ARG A 431 3.93 -1.78 20.17
CA ARG A 431 4.90 -2.79 20.62
C ARG A 431 4.61 -4.16 20.02
N ALA A 432 3.34 -4.59 20.00
CA ALA A 432 2.97 -5.88 19.41
C ALA A 432 3.25 -5.92 17.91
N MET A 433 2.96 -4.84 17.19
CA MET A 433 3.22 -4.71 15.76
C MET A 433 4.72 -4.84 15.45
N LEU A 434 5.57 -4.06 16.15
CA LEU A 434 7.03 -4.07 15.94
C LEU A 434 7.67 -5.41 16.31
N GLN A 435 7.25 -6.01 17.43
CA GLN A 435 7.76 -7.31 17.86
C GLN A 435 7.38 -8.43 16.89
N LYS A 436 6.16 -8.41 16.34
CA LYS A 436 5.76 -9.38 15.32
C LYS A 436 6.48 -9.13 13.99
N PHE A 437 6.70 -7.88 13.61
CA PHE A 437 7.54 -7.56 12.44
C PHE A 437 8.95 -8.14 12.59
N ALA A 438 9.62 -7.89 13.72
CA ALA A 438 10.96 -8.40 14.00
C ALA A 438 10.99 -9.94 14.10
N ALA A 439 9.93 -10.56 14.62
CA ALA A 439 9.80 -12.01 14.67
C ALA A 439 9.59 -12.63 13.27
N SER A 440 8.81 -11.98 12.39
CA SER A 440 8.60 -12.40 10.99
C SER A 440 9.84 -12.18 10.12
N ASN A 441 10.69 -11.22 10.48
CA ASN A 441 11.88 -10.84 9.73
C ASN A 441 13.09 -10.91 10.66
N PRO A 442 13.55 -12.08 11.13
CA PRO A 442 14.57 -12.17 12.19
C PRO A 442 15.92 -11.53 11.82
N LYS A 443 16.18 -11.28 10.54
CA LYS A 443 17.37 -10.56 10.08
C LYS A 443 16.95 -9.39 9.20
N PRO A 444 17.60 -8.23 9.32
CA PRO A 444 17.52 -7.18 8.32
C PRO A 444 17.89 -7.73 6.93
N PRO A 445 17.30 -7.18 5.87
CA PRO A 445 17.64 -7.60 4.51
C PRO A 445 19.12 -7.32 4.23
N LEU A 446 19.78 -8.26 3.56
CA LEU A 446 21.12 -8.05 3.02
C LEU A 446 21.05 -7.03 1.88
N LEU A 447 21.77 -5.93 2.02
CA LEU A 447 21.93 -4.93 0.97
C LEU A 447 23.22 -5.29 0.20
N ARG A 448 23.10 -5.93 -0.97
CA ARG A 448 24.25 -6.16 -1.88
C ARG A 448 23.92 -5.67 -3.28
N ALA A 449 24.80 -4.87 -3.87
CA ALA A 449 24.64 -4.35 -5.24
C ALA A 449 24.35 -5.46 -6.28
N SER A 450 24.99 -6.63 -6.16
CA SER A 450 24.85 -7.74 -7.11
C SER A 450 23.56 -8.58 -6.97
N SER A 451 22.80 -8.44 -5.87
CA SER A 451 21.55 -9.21 -5.63
C SER A 451 20.27 -8.37 -5.67
N VAL A 452 20.38 -7.06 -5.88
CA VAL A 452 19.25 -6.10 -5.87
C VAL A 452 18.24 -6.35 -7.01
N LYS A 453 18.60 -7.10 -8.04
CA LYS A 453 17.63 -7.52 -9.08
C LYS A 453 16.49 -8.41 -8.56
N LYS A 454 16.54 -8.96 -7.33
CA LYS A 454 15.48 -9.89 -6.86
C LYS A 454 14.80 -9.63 -5.51
N ARG A 455 15.40 -8.99 -4.50
CA ARG A 455 14.72 -8.77 -3.20
C ARG A 455 15.26 -7.55 -2.44
N LEU A 456 14.63 -6.39 -2.60
CA LEU A 456 14.68 -5.32 -1.59
C LEU A 456 13.41 -5.44 -0.73
N GLN A 457 13.55 -5.91 0.50
CA GLN A 457 12.46 -5.99 1.49
C GLN A 457 12.38 -4.67 2.26
N THR A 458 11.15 -4.19 2.44
CA THR A 458 10.72 -3.06 3.24
C THR A 458 11.17 -3.17 4.70
N VAL A 459 11.58 -2.05 5.30
CA VAL A 459 12.03 -1.98 6.70
C VAL A 459 11.24 -0.91 7.46
N LEU A 460 10.76 -1.27 8.66
CA LEU A 460 9.60 -0.69 9.35
C LEU A 460 9.97 0.27 10.50
N TYR A 461 9.44 1.50 10.53
CA TYR A 461 9.68 2.49 11.61
C TYR A 461 8.52 2.57 12.60
#